data_AF-A0A3D4X6U2-F1
#
_entry.id   AF-A0A3D4X6U2-F1
#
_cell.length_a   1.000
_cell.length_b   1.000
_cell.length_c   1.000
_cell.angle_alpha   90.00
_cell.angle_beta   90.00
_cell.angle_gamma   90.00
#
_symmetry.space_group_name_H-M   'P 1'
#
loop_
_entity.id
_entity.type
_entity.pdbx_description
1 polymer ?
#
loop_
_entity_poly.entity_id
_entity_poly.type
_entity_poly.pdbx_seq_one_letter_code
_entity_poly.pdbx_strand_id
1 'polypeptide(L)'
;MERYIDLQEITDGKTYGENDMVRVGCNGCKGCSACCEGMDDTIILDPLDVYRLAGHLACTFDEMIGRHVELHVQGGLILPSLKMDEQTGKCTFLGSDGRCTVHLYRPGFCRIFPLGRYYEDGDYTYILQIHECPMPNKTKVKVKRWIDTPEPARNRAFINTWHGLQKELQARINAAGDDVTARNLNLFFLRVFYRDPYDQERDFYDQFEERMEEMERLLR
;
A
#
# COMPACT_ATOMS: atom_id res chain seq x y z
N MET A 1 -3.22 9.83 -12.34
CA MET A 1 -4.31 10.77 -12.67
C MET A 1 -4.79 11.36 -11.34
N GLU A 2 -4.50 12.63 -11.08
CA GLU A 2 -5.10 13.32 -9.93
C GLU A 2 -6.60 13.44 -10.22
N ARG A 3 -7.41 12.66 -9.51
CA ARG A 3 -8.87 12.77 -9.63
C ARG A 3 -9.30 13.89 -8.70
N TYR A 4 -9.90 14.94 -9.25
CA TYR A 4 -10.64 15.92 -8.46
C TYR A 4 -11.91 15.21 -7.97
N ILE A 5 -11.85 14.72 -6.74
CA ILE A 5 -13.00 14.11 -6.07
C ILE A 5 -13.37 15.05 -4.93
N ASP A 6 -14.63 15.47 -4.88
CA ASP A 6 -15.13 16.11 -3.69
C ASP A 6 -15.13 15.06 -2.57
N LEU A 7 -14.24 15.25 -1.59
CA LEU A 7 -14.10 14.34 -0.46
C LEU A 7 -15.43 14.18 0.29
N GLN A 8 -16.34 15.16 0.23
CA GLN A 8 -17.67 15.06 0.85
C GLN A 8 -18.58 14.05 0.15
N GLU A 9 -18.35 13.73 -1.12
CA GLU A 9 -19.17 12.79 -1.88
C GLU A 9 -18.76 11.32 -1.65
N ILE A 10 -17.48 11.09 -1.30
CA ILE A 10 -16.94 9.73 -1.13
C ILE A 10 -16.58 9.38 0.31
N THR A 11 -16.59 10.35 1.22
CA THR A 11 -16.32 10.15 2.64
C THR A 11 -17.52 10.51 3.52
N ASP A 12 -17.44 10.21 4.81
CA ASP A 12 -18.43 10.65 5.79
C ASP A 12 -18.20 12.10 6.29
N GLY A 13 -17.35 12.86 5.59
CA GLY A 13 -17.01 14.26 5.90
C GLY A 13 -16.11 14.42 7.11
N LYS A 14 -15.46 13.34 7.58
CA LYS A 14 -14.60 13.35 8.77
C LYS A 14 -13.20 12.83 8.47
N THR A 15 -12.25 13.34 9.24
CA THR A 15 -10.91 12.76 9.36
C THR A 15 -10.79 12.06 10.72
N TYR A 16 -9.90 11.07 10.76
CA TYR A 16 -9.70 10.20 11.91
C TYR A 16 -8.22 10.05 12.22
N GLY A 17 -7.86 10.24 13.49
CA GLY A 17 -6.60 9.82 14.08
C GLY A 17 -6.67 8.40 14.63
N GLU A 18 -5.52 7.88 15.04
CA GLU A 18 -5.36 6.49 15.50
C GLU A 18 -6.19 6.13 16.74
N ASN A 19 -6.52 7.12 17.57
CA ASN A 19 -7.28 6.92 18.80
C ASN A 19 -8.79 7.11 18.63
N ASP A 20 -9.24 7.54 17.45
CA ASP A 20 -10.64 7.80 17.18
C ASP A 20 -11.45 6.52 16.94
N MET A 21 -12.76 6.66 17.07
CA MET A 21 -13.73 5.58 16.83
C MET A 21 -14.39 5.77 15.47
N VAL A 22 -14.34 4.74 14.63
CA VAL A 22 -14.91 4.76 13.28
C VAL A 22 -15.78 3.52 13.02
N ARG A 23 -16.84 3.66 12.21
CA ARG A 23 -17.80 2.58 11.91
C ARG A 23 -17.33 1.69 10.75
N VAL A 24 -16.27 0.91 10.98
CA VAL A 24 -15.71 -0.02 9.99
C VAL A 24 -15.84 -1.50 10.36
N GLY A 25 -16.21 -1.82 11.60
CA GLY A 25 -16.21 -3.20 12.09
C GLY A 25 -17.26 -4.06 11.37
N CYS A 26 -16.80 -4.97 10.51
CA CYS A 26 -17.61 -5.81 9.62
C CYS A 26 -17.59 -7.31 10.00
N ASN A 27 -17.42 -7.62 11.30
CA ASN A 27 -17.36 -9.00 11.82
C ASN A 27 -16.35 -9.90 11.07
N GLY A 28 -15.19 -9.33 10.73
CA GLY A 28 -14.11 -10.02 10.04
C GLY A 28 -14.40 -10.36 8.58
N CYS A 29 -15.31 -9.65 7.89
CA CYS A 29 -15.72 -9.92 6.50
C CYS A 29 -16.27 -11.34 6.28
N LYS A 30 -16.86 -11.98 7.30
CA LYS A 30 -17.43 -13.32 7.14
C LYS A 30 -18.52 -13.31 6.06
N GLY A 31 -18.35 -14.13 5.03
CA GLY A 31 -19.27 -14.22 3.90
C GLY A 31 -19.18 -13.07 2.89
N CYS A 32 -18.10 -12.29 2.89
CA CYS A 32 -17.89 -11.20 1.92
C CYS A 32 -16.43 -11.15 1.45
N SER A 33 -16.23 -11.10 0.13
CA SER A 33 -14.94 -10.95 -0.55
C SER A 33 -14.86 -9.71 -1.45
N ALA A 34 -15.86 -8.82 -1.40
CA ALA A 34 -16.00 -7.74 -2.38
C ALA A 34 -14.77 -6.82 -2.52
N CYS A 35 -14.03 -6.58 -1.44
CA CYS A 35 -12.80 -5.78 -1.48
C CYS A 35 -11.58 -6.49 -2.10
N CYS A 36 -11.73 -7.75 -2.51
CA CYS A 36 -10.73 -8.57 -3.17
C CYS A 36 -11.08 -8.82 -4.64
N GLU A 37 -12.03 -8.09 -5.22
CA GLU A 37 -12.50 -8.25 -6.60
C GLU A 37 -12.43 -6.91 -7.34
N GLY A 38 -11.96 -6.91 -8.59
CA GLY A 38 -11.88 -5.71 -9.43
C GLY A 38 -10.95 -4.62 -8.92
N MET A 39 -9.84 -5.01 -8.29
CA MET A 39 -8.88 -4.10 -7.64
C MET A 39 -7.60 -3.90 -8.47
N ASP A 40 -7.64 -4.16 -9.79
CA ASP A 40 -6.52 -4.01 -10.71
C ASP A 40 -5.85 -2.64 -10.57
N ASP A 41 -4.52 -2.63 -10.42
CA ASP A 41 -3.68 -1.43 -10.32
C ASP A 41 -3.98 -0.50 -9.12
N THR A 42 -4.90 -0.88 -8.22
CA THR A 42 -5.32 -0.02 -7.10
C THR A 42 -4.58 -0.29 -5.80
N ILE A 43 -4.20 -1.54 -5.54
CA ILE A 43 -3.49 -1.93 -4.31
C ILE A 43 -1.99 -1.87 -4.55
N ILE A 44 -1.46 -0.65 -4.57
CA ILE A 44 -0.02 -0.40 -4.69
C ILE A 44 0.69 -0.88 -3.42
N LEU A 45 1.77 -1.65 -3.60
CA LEU A 45 2.55 -2.23 -2.51
C LEU A 45 3.69 -1.30 -2.12
N ASP A 46 3.78 -1.02 -0.82
CA ASP A 46 4.97 -0.38 -0.25
C ASP A 46 6.06 -1.43 0.09
N PRO A 47 7.28 -1.02 0.45
CA PRO A 47 8.35 -1.97 0.76
C PRO A 47 8.06 -2.85 1.99
N LEU A 48 7.25 -2.37 2.95
CA LEU A 48 6.86 -3.15 4.12
C LEU A 48 5.88 -4.27 3.73
N ASP A 49 5.01 -4.01 2.75
CA ASP A 49 4.12 -5.02 2.20
C ASP A 49 4.91 -6.12 1.50
N VAL A 50 5.90 -5.75 0.67
CA VAL A 50 6.79 -6.73 0.01
C VAL A 50 7.63 -7.50 1.02
N TYR A 51 8.18 -6.83 2.04
CA TYR A 51 8.90 -7.48 3.14
C TYR A 51 8.06 -8.57 3.82
N ARG A 52 6.81 -8.25 4.18
CA ARG A 52 5.88 -9.18 4.87
C ARG A 52 5.45 -10.33 3.98
N LEU A 53 5.11 -10.05 2.72
CA LEU A 53 4.66 -11.06 1.76
C LEU A 53 5.80 -12.01 1.39
N ALA A 54 6.98 -11.49 1.08
CA ALA A 54 8.16 -12.28 0.77
C ALA A 54 8.56 -13.20 1.93
N GLY A 55 8.57 -12.68 3.16
CA GLY A 55 8.83 -13.47 4.36
C GLY A 55 7.82 -14.58 4.60
N HIS A 56 6.53 -14.30 4.41
CA HIS A 56 5.48 -15.29 4.57
C HIS A 56 5.49 -16.37 3.48
N LEU A 57 5.68 -15.98 2.23
CA LEU A 57 5.66 -16.87 1.06
C LEU A 57 7.00 -17.60 0.87
N ALA A 58 8.04 -17.22 1.61
CA ALA A 58 9.40 -17.71 1.46
C ALA A 58 9.90 -17.60 0.01
N CYS A 59 9.66 -16.44 -0.62
CA CYS A 59 10.06 -16.17 -1.99
C CYS A 59 10.60 -14.74 -2.15
N THR A 60 11.30 -14.51 -3.24
CA THR A 60 11.83 -13.19 -3.63
C THR A 60 10.73 -12.31 -4.25
N PHE A 61 10.99 -11.01 -4.33
CA PHE A 61 10.12 -10.08 -5.05
C PHE A 61 9.96 -10.47 -6.53
N ASP A 62 11.06 -10.83 -7.21
CA ASP A 62 11.01 -11.22 -8.61
C ASP A 62 10.18 -12.50 -8.84
N GLU A 63 10.18 -13.45 -7.89
CA GLU A 63 9.31 -14.64 -7.94
C GLU A 63 7.84 -14.32 -7.70
N MET A 64 7.50 -13.20 -7.06
CA MET A 64 6.11 -12.75 -6.90
C MET A 64 5.56 -12.09 -8.16
N ILE A 65 6.43 -11.49 -9.00
CA ILE A 65 6.01 -10.82 -10.24
C ILE A 65 5.34 -11.83 -11.18
N GLY A 66 4.17 -11.45 -11.72
CA GLY A 66 3.35 -12.29 -12.60
C GLY A 66 2.53 -13.36 -11.89
N ARG A 67 2.85 -13.69 -10.62
CA ARG A 67 2.10 -14.64 -9.79
C ARG A 67 1.13 -13.93 -8.84
N HIS A 68 1.65 -12.97 -8.09
CA HIS A 68 0.92 -12.23 -7.06
C HIS A 68 1.08 -10.72 -7.17
N VAL A 69 2.09 -10.27 -7.93
CA VAL A 69 2.45 -8.86 -8.08
C VAL A 69 2.51 -8.51 -9.57
N GLU A 70 2.06 -7.31 -9.90
CA GLU A 70 2.26 -6.68 -11.20
C GLU A 70 2.98 -5.34 -11.04
N LEU A 71 3.59 -4.84 -12.12
CA LEU A 71 4.28 -3.56 -12.12
C LEU A 71 3.53 -2.57 -13.01
N HIS A 72 3.25 -1.39 -12.49
CA HIS A 72 2.48 -0.36 -13.18
C HIS A 72 3.23 0.97 -13.15
N VAL A 73 3.04 1.78 -14.19
CA VAL A 73 3.60 3.13 -14.25
C VAL A 73 2.59 4.11 -13.66
N GLN A 74 2.95 4.78 -12.56
CA GLN A 74 2.16 5.83 -11.93
C GLN A 74 2.99 7.10 -11.78
N GLY A 75 2.62 8.14 -12.54
CA GLY A 75 3.36 9.41 -12.55
C GLY A 75 4.80 9.25 -13.06
N GLY A 76 5.04 8.30 -13.96
CA GLY A 76 6.37 7.96 -14.48
C GLY A 76 7.16 6.98 -13.60
N LEU A 77 6.74 6.74 -12.35
CA LEU A 77 7.36 5.80 -11.43
C LEU A 77 6.77 4.40 -11.61
N ILE A 78 7.61 3.37 -11.67
CA ILE A 78 7.19 1.97 -11.74
C ILE A 78 6.97 1.48 -10.30
N LEU A 79 5.72 1.15 -9.98
CA LEU A 79 5.30 0.69 -8.66
C LEU A 79 4.67 -0.71 -8.74
N PRO A 80 4.95 -1.59 -7.76
CA PRO A 80 4.26 -2.87 -7.68
C PRO A 80 2.83 -2.72 -7.17
N SER A 81 1.92 -3.54 -7.67
CA SER A 81 0.56 -3.70 -7.15
C SER A 81 0.20 -5.18 -6.96
N LEU A 82 -0.86 -5.49 -6.22
CA LEU A 82 -1.39 -6.85 -6.18
C LEU A 82 -1.97 -7.24 -7.54
N LYS A 83 -1.58 -8.41 -8.03
CA LYS A 83 -2.18 -9.03 -9.22
C LYS A 83 -3.59 -9.54 -8.93
N MET A 84 -4.51 -9.24 -9.84
CA MET A 84 -5.78 -9.94 -9.98
C MET A 84 -5.63 -11.09 -10.98
N ASP A 85 -6.36 -12.18 -10.73
CA ASP A 85 -6.52 -13.26 -11.68
C ASP A 85 -7.33 -12.78 -12.89
N GLU A 86 -6.77 -12.94 -14.09
CA GLU A 86 -7.31 -12.37 -15.32
C GLU A 86 -8.67 -12.96 -15.72
N GLN A 87 -8.97 -14.20 -15.29
CA GLN A 87 -10.22 -14.87 -15.65
C GLN A 87 -11.36 -14.48 -14.71
N THR A 88 -11.05 -14.32 -13.43
CA THR A 88 -12.04 -14.12 -12.37
C THR A 88 -12.13 -12.67 -11.90
N GLY A 89 -11.12 -11.84 -12.18
CA GLY A 89 -10.99 -10.48 -11.66
C GLY A 89 -10.76 -10.43 -10.16
N LYS A 90 -10.29 -11.53 -9.55
CA LYS A 90 -10.13 -11.68 -8.10
C LYS A 90 -8.67 -11.59 -7.69
N CYS A 91 -8.40 -11.04 -6.52
CA CYS A 91 -7.05 -11.02 -5.96
C CYS A 91 -6.49 -12.45 -5.93
N THR A 92 -5.25 -12.62 -6.38
CA THR A 92 -4.57 -13.93 -6.41
C THR A 92 -4.35 -14.56 -5.03
N PHE A 93 -4.55 -13.79 -3.95
CA PHE A 93 -4.56 -14.30 -2.57
C PHE A 93 -5.97 -14.62 -2.04
N LEU A 94 -7.03 -14.47 -2.83
CA LEU A 94 -8.37 -14.84 -2.42
C LEU A 94 -8.56 -16.35 -2.55
N GLY A 95 -8.69 -17.02 -1.40
CA GLY A 95 -8.97 -18.46 -1.33
C GLY A 95 -10.35 -18.80 -1.86
N SER A 96 -10.53 -20.08 -2.21
CA SER A 96 -11.81 -20.62 -2.68
C SER A 96 -12.93 -20.56 -1.62
N ASP A 97 -12.58 -20.43 -0.35
CA ASP A 97 -13.48 -20.19 0.78
C ASP A 97 -13.90 -18.72 0.92
N GLY A 98 -13.45 -17.84 0.01
CA GLY A 98 -13.71 -16.40 0.03
C GLY A 98 -12.89 -15.66 1.08
N ARG A 99 -11.76 -16.21 1.54
CA ARG A 99 -10.88 -15.60 2.54
C ARG A 99 -9.50 -15.30 1.97
N CYS A 100 -8.93 -14.17 2.37
CA CYS A 100 -7.55 -13.84 2.04
C CYS A 100 -6.59 -14.83 2.71
N THR A 101 -5.81 -15.56 1.91
CA THR A 101 -4.86 -16.57 2.37
C THR A 101 -3.69 -15.97 3.14
N VAL A 102 -3.36 -14.70 2.85
CA VAL A 102 -2.29 -13.94 3.51
C VAL A 102 -2.84 -12.90 4.50
N HIS A 103 -4.03 -13.11 5.06
CA HIS A 103 -4.73 -12.05 5.82
C HIS A 103 -3.89 -11.41 6.94
N LEU A 104 -3.06 -12.17 7.67
CA LEU A 104 -2.18 -11.62 8.70
C LEU A 104 -1.07 -10.71 8.12
N TYR A 105 -0.62 -11.00 6.90
CA TYR A 105 0.45 -10.33 6.18
C TYR A 105 -0.07 -9.38 5.10
N ARG A 106 -1.38 -9.12 5.08
CA ARG A 106 -2.05 -8.31 4.06
C ARG A 106 -1.41 -6.92 3.92
N PRO A 107 -1.38 -6.37 2.68
CA PRO A 107 -0.84 -5.05 2.41
C PRO A 107 -1.47 -3.92 3.22
N GLY A 108 -0.76 -2.80 3.36
CA GLY A 108 -1.18 -1.62 4.10
C GLY A 108 -2.56 -1.12 3.67
N PHE A 109 -2.83 -1.05 2.36
CA PHE A 109 -4.15 -0.63 1.85
C PHE A 109 -5.26 -1.64 2.19
N CYS A 110 -5.02 -2.94 2.03
CA CYS A 110 -5.98 -3.97 2.44
C CYS A 110 -6.24 -3.95 3.95
N ARG A 111 -5.26 -3.53 4.75
CA ARG A 111 -5.34 -3.45 6.20
C ARG A 111 -6.18 -2.28 6.69
N ILE A 112 -6.11 -1.14 6.00
CA ILE A 112 -6.88 0.05 6.40
C ILE A 112 -8.30 0.05 5.82
N PHE A 113 -8.56 -0.67 4.72
CA PHE A 113 -9.88 -0.73 4.07
C PHE A 113 -11.04 -0.88 5.08
N PRO A 114 -12.15 -0.13 4.97
CA PRO A 114 -12.47 0.87 3.95
C PRO A 114 -11.99 2.28 4.32
N LEU A 115 -10.96 2.40 5.15
CA LEU A 115 -10.30 3.68 5.39
C LEU A 115 -9.31 3.96 4.25
N GLY A 116 -9.26 5.21 3.82
CA GLY A 116 -8.18 5.77 3.01
C GLY A 116 -7.23 6.62 3.85
N ARG A 117 -6.15 7.08 3.24
CA ARG A 117 -5.25 8.11 3.80
C ARG A 117 -5.47 9.41 3.04
N TYR A 118 -5.69 10.49 3.76
CA TYR A 118 -5.73 11.85 3.23
C TYR A 118 -4.45 12.57 3.67
N TYR A 119 -3.58 12.87 2.71
CA TYR A 119 -2.27 13.48 2.98
C TYR A 119 -2.36 15.00 2.93
N GLU A 120 -1.85 15.66 3.97
CA GLU A 120 -1.78 17.12 4.11
C GLU A 120 -0.53 17.48 4.93
N ASP A 121 0.20 18.52 4.53
CA ASP A 121 1.39 19.04 5.24
C ASP A 121 2.46 17.99 5.58
N GLY A 122 2.64 16.98 4.72
CA GLY A 122 3.65 15.93 4.91
C GLY A 122 3.26 14.82 5.90
N ASP A 123 2.03 14.84 6.40
CA ASP A 123 1.44 13.78 7.20
C ASP A 123 0.12 13.29 6.58
N TYR A 124 -0.57 12.34 7.22
CA TYR A 124 -1.90 11.92 6.80
C TYR A 124 -2.89 11.75 7.95
N THR A 125 -4.17 11.94 7.64
CA THR A 125 -5.29 11.47 8.47
C THR A 125 -6.01 10.32 7.77
N TYR A 126 -6.75 9.51 8.52
CA TYR A 126 -7.60 8.49 7.93
C TYR A 126 -8.95 9.09 7.54
N ILE A 127 -9.50 8.66 6.41
CA ILE A 127 -10.85 9.02 5.95
C ILE A 127 -11.66 7.75 5.74
N LEU A 128 -12.96 7.77 6.06
CA LEU A 128 -13.83 6.62 5.82
C LEU A 128 -14.43 6.71 4.42
N GLN A 129 -14.15 5.75 3.54
CA GLN A 129 -14.78 5.66 2.22
C GLN A 129 -16.15 4.97 2.34
N ILE A 130 -17.23 5.73 2.21
CA ILE A 130 -18.57 5.28 2.61
C ILE A 130 -19.24 4.31 1.62
N HIS A 131 -18.80 4.29 0.37
CA HIS A 131 -19.38 3.46 -0.70
C HIS A 131 -18.62 2.16 -0.96
N GLU A 132 -17.40 2.02 -0.45
CA GLU A 132 -16.49 0.93 -0.82
C GLU A 132 -16.84 -0.40 -0.14
N CYS A 133 -17.29 -0.37 1.11
CA CYS A 133 -17.64 -1.59 1.84
C CYS A 133 -19.17 -1.78 1.88
N PRO A 134 -19.73 -2.80 1.19
CA PRO A 134 -21.18 -3.01 1.11
C PRO A 134 -21.79 -3.60 2.39
N MET A 135 -20.97 -4.03 3.36
CA MET A 135 -21.47 -4.69 4.56
C MET A 135 -22.40 -3.76 5.37
N PRO A 136 -23.63 -4.20 5.69
CA PRO A 136 -24.55 -3.43 6.51
C PRO A 136 -24.13 -3.43 7.99
N ASN A 137 -24.69 -2.52 8.77
CA ASN A 137 -24.62 -2.52 10.24
C ASN A 137 -23.20 -2.56 10.83
N LYS A 138 -22.26 -1.82 10.22
CA LYS A 138 -20.86 -1.72 10.70
C LYS A 138 -20.81 -1.20 12.14
N THR A 139 -19.99 -1.86 12.96
CA THR A 139 -19.76 -1.52 14.37
C THR A 139 -18.65 -0.48 14.52
N LYS A 140 -18.69 0.28 15.62
CA LYS A 140 -17.63 1.25 15.95
C LYS A 140 -16.42 0.52 16.52
N VAL A 141 -15.25 0.77 15.96
CA VAL A 141 -13.96 0.25 16.44
C VAL A 141 -12.94 1.38 16.51
N LYS A 142 -11.93 1.24 17.36
CA LYS A 142 -10.83 2.21 17.43
C LYS A 142 -9.91 2.03 16.21
N VAL A 143 -9.53 3.11 15.54
CA VAL A 143 -8.73 3.07 14.30
C VAL A 143 -7.47 2.22 14.44
N LYS A 144 -6.64 2.45 15.46
CA LYS A 144 -5.42 1.64 15.67
C LYS A 144 -5.67 0.15 15.88
N ARG A 145 -6.82 -0.21 16.49
CA ARG A 145 -7.23 -1.61 16.66
C ARG A 145 -7.75 -2.22 15.36
N TRP A 146 -8.33 -1.40 14.48
CA TRP A 146 -8.79 -1.83 13.16
C TRP A 146 -7.61 -2.13 12.23
N ILE A 147 -6.66 -1.19 12.18
CA ILE A 147 -5.47 -1.30 11.35
C ILE A 147 -4.60 -2.46 11.85
N ASP A 148 -4.43 -2.60 13.17
CA ASP A 148 -3.71 -3.76 13.73
C ASP A 148 -2.29 -3.87 13.13
N THR A 149 -1.58 -2.74 13.11
CA THR A 149 -0.16 -2.65 12.72
C THR A 149 0.68 -2.41 13.98
N PRO A 150 1.75 -3.20 14.21
CA PRO A 150 2.72 -2.93 15.27
C PRO A 150 3.39 -1.56 15.11
N GLU A 151 3.86 -0.98 16.22
CA GLU A 151 4.67 0.25 16.22
C GLU A 151 4.08 1.38 15.36
N PRO A 152 2.84 1.85 15.66
CA PRO A 152 2.12 2.77 14.78
C PRO A 152 2.88 4.08 14.49
N ALA A 153 3.68 4.56 15.45
CA ALA A 153 4.52 5.74 15.25
C ALA A 153 5.61 5.52 14.18
N ARG A 154 6.35 4.39 14.23
CA ARG A 154 7.35 4.05 13.21
C ARG A 154 6.67 3.78 11.86
N ASN A 155 5.52 3.10 11.87
CA ASN A 155 4.76 2.87 10.64
C ASN A 155 4.28 4.16 9.98
N ARG A 156 3.77 5.13 10.75
CA ARG A 156 3.39 6.45 10.25
C ARG A 156 4.58 7.21 9.66
N ALA A 157 5.70 7.24 10.39
CA ALA A 157 6.93 7.88 9.90
C ALA A 157 7.39 7.26 8.58
N PHE A 158 7.43 5.93 8.49
CA PHE A 158 7.71 5.20 7.26
C PHE A 158 6.76 5.59 6.11
N ILE A 159 5.44 5.60 6.35
CA ILE A 159 4.44 5.94 5.32
C ILE A 159 4.65 7.37 4.80
N ASN A 160 4.93 8.32 5.69
CA ASN A 160 5.17 9.72 5.31
C ASN A 160 6.45 9.86 4.49
N THR A 161 7.56 9.26 4.95
CA THR A 161 8.83 9.25 4.22
C THR A 161 8.67 8.59 2.85
N TRP A 162 8.01 7.45 2.78
CA TRP A 162 7.75 6.73 1.54
C TRP A 162 6.90 7.54 0.56
N HIS A 163 5.82 8.17 1.05
CA HIS A 163 4.97 9.03 0.24
C HIS A 163 5.73 10.26 -0.29
N GLY A 164 6.55 10.89 0.56
CA GLY A 164 7.41 12.01 0.19
C GLY A 164 8.40 11.63 -0.91
N LEU A 165 9.10 10.51 -0.74
CA LEU A 165 10.03 9.98 -1.74
C LEU A 165 9.33 9.75 -3.09
N GLN A 166 8.17 9.08 -3.10
CA GLN A 166 7.43 8.83 -4.35
C GLN A 166 7.12 10.14 -5.08
N LYS A 167 6.67 11.17 -4.37
CA LYS A 167 6.38 12.50 -4.97
C LYS A 167 7.65 13.14 -5.53
N GLU A 168 8.77 13.07 -4.82
CA GLU A 168 10.05 13.61 -5.29
C GLU A 168 10.51 12.90 -6.57
N LEU A 169 10.46 11.56 -6.61
CA LEU A 169 10.87 10.78 -7.78
C LEU A 169 9.98 11.07 -8.98
N GLN A 170 8.66 11.13 -8.79
CA GLN A 170 7.72 11.50 -9.84
C GLN A 170 8.02 12.91 -10.39
N ALA A 171 8.26 13.89 -9.50
CA ALA A 171 8.63 15.24 -9.92
C ALA A 171 9.92 15.27 -10.75
N ARG A 172 10.95 14.54 -10.31
CA ARG A 172 12.24 14.44 -11.03
C ARG A 172 12.09 13.75 -12.39
N ILE A 173 11.33 12.66 -12.46
CA ILE A 173 11.06 11.94 -13.72
C ILE A 173 10.35 12.87 -14.71
N ASN A 174 9.34 13.60 -14.25
CA ASN A 174 8.60 14.55 -15.10
C ASN A 174 9.48 15.73 -15.55
N ALA A 175 10.48 16.12 -14.75
CA ALA A 175 11.40 17.22 -15.06
C ALA A 175 12.58 16.81 -15.97
N ALA A 176 13.03 15.55 -15.92
CA ALA A 176 14.22 15.09 -16.64
C ALA A 176 14.13 15.26 -18.16
N GLY A 177 12.94 15.14 -18.74
CA GLY A 177 12.69 15.37 -20.17
C GLY A 177 13.31 14.34 -21.12
N ASP A 178 14.12 13.40 -20.63
CA ASP A 178 14.70 12.28 -21.37
C ASP A 178 14.40 10.90 -20.75
N ASP A 179 14.15 9.91 -21.60
CA ASP A 179 13.73 8.57 -21.18
C ASP A 179 14.84 7.77 -20.48
N VAL A 180 16.12 8.10 -20.69
CA VAL A 180 17.25 7.36 -20.13
C VAL A 180 17.36 7.64 -18.64
N THR A 181 17.29 8.91 -18.24
CA THR A 181 17.30 9.32 -16.83
C THR A 181 16.10 8.72 -16.09
N ALA A 182 14.89 8.84 -16.65
CA ALA A 182 13.67 8.27 -16.06
C ALA A 182 13.77 6.75 -15.88
N ARG A 183 14.30 6.04 -16.88
CA ARG A 183 14.52 4.58 -16.81
C ARG A 183 15.54 4.22 -15.73
N ASN A 184 16.68 4.89 -15.68
CA ASN A 184 17.73 4.59 -14.70
C ASN A 184 17.25 4.81 -13.27
N LEU A 185 16.50 5.89 -13.02
CA LEU A 185 15.92 6.16 -11.71
C LEU A 185 14.93 5.08 -11.28
N ASN A 186 14.05 4.65 -12.19
CA ASN A 186 13.11 3.57 -11.94
C ASN A 186 13.82 2.24 -11.65
N LEU A 187 14.84 1.89 -12.42
CA LEU A 187 15.60 0.65 -12.21
C LEU A 187 16.30 0.66 -10.85
N PHE A 188 16.91 1.79 -10.47
CA PHE A 188 17.56 1.92 -9.18
C PHE A 188 16.55 1.87 -8.03
N PHE A 189 15.44 2.59 -8.13
CA PHE A 189 14.35 2.56 -7.16
C PHE A 189 13.80 1.14 -6.93
N LEU A 190 13.50 0.41 -8.02
CA LEU A 190 13.03 -0.97 -7.93
C LEU A 190 14.09 -1.89 -7.31
N ARG A 191 15.37 -1.67 -7.64
CA ARG A 191 16.49 -2.42 -7.04
C ARG A 191 16.51 -2.22 -5.53
N VAL A 192 16.66 -0.97 -5.11
CA VAL A 192 16.88 -0.59 -3.70
C VAL A 192 15.70 -0.93 -2.82
N PHE A 193 14.46 -0.70 -3.25
CA PHE A 193 13.31 -0.85 -2.35
C PHE A 193 12.58 -2.19 -2.46
N TYR A 194 12.79 -2.94 -3.54
CA TYR A 194 12.01 -4.16 -3.80
C TYR A 194 12.84 -5.39 -4.16
N ARG A 195 13.78 -5.31 -5.11
CA ARG A 195 14.53 -6.48 -5.58
C ARG A 195 15.65 -6.90 -4.64
N ASP A 196 16.39 -5.94 -4.09
CA ASP A 196 17.40 -6.25 -3.09
C ASP A 196 16.67 -6.83 -1.87
N PRO A 197 16.95 -8.08 -1.48
CA PRO A 197 16.17 -8.77 -0.46
C PRO A 197 16.33 -8.10 0.90
N TYR A 198 15.23 -7.94 1.62
CA TYR A 198 15.28 -7.59 3.03
C TYR A 198 15.62 -8.84 3.84
N ASP A 199 16.49 -8.68 4.84
CA ASP A 199 16.80 -9.70 5.82
C ASP A 199 15.63 -9.83 6.80
N GLN A 200 15.04 -11.02 6.88
CA GLN A 200 13.88 -11.32 7.73
C GLN A 200 14.25 -11.44 9.21
N GLU A 201 15.55 -11.55 9.54
CA GLU A 201 16.06 -11.59 10.91
C GLU A 201 16.38 -10.19 11.46
N ARG A 202 16.30 -9.16 10.61
CA ARG A 202 16.56 -7.76 10.96
C ARG A 202 15.26 -6.95 11.00
N ASP A 203 15.26 -5.89 11.80
CA ASP A 203 14.15 -4.94 11.80
C ASP A 203 13.97 -4.31 10.41
N PHE A 204 12.72 -4.20 9.96
CA PHE A 204 12.41 -3.66 8.64
C PHE A 204 12.73 -2.16 8.54
N TYR A 205 12.40 -1.38 9.57
CA TYR A 205 12.52 0.08 9.49
C TYR A 205 13.99 0.50 9.47
N ASP A 206 14.86 -0.18 10.21
CA ASP A 206 16.31 0.07 10.17
C ASP A 206 16.87 -0.19 8.76
N GLN A 207 16.47 -1.29 8.12
CA GLN A 207 16.86 -1.60 6.73
C GLN A 207 16.27 -0.60 5.73
N PHE A 208 15.04 -0.13 5.97
CA PHE A 208 14.41 0.90 5.14
C PHE A 208 15.17 2.23 5.24
N GLU A 209 15.60 2.63 6.44
CA GLU A 209 16.42 3.83 6.65
C GLU A 209 17.77 3.73 5.92
N GLU A 210 18.46 2.59 5.98
CA GLU A 210 19.69 2.34 5.20
C GLU A 210 19.46 2.49 3.69
N ARG A 211 18.34 1.98 3.18
CA ARG A 211 17.95 2.08 1.77
C ARG A 211 17.56 3.51 1.37
N MET A 212 16.92 4.25 2.28
CA MET A 212 16.62 5.67 2.09
C MET A 212 17.91 6.48 1.97
N GLU A 213 18.91 6.25 2.83
CA GLU A 213 20.20 6.93 2.71
C GLU A 213 20.89 6.64 1.38
N GLU A 214 20.84 5.39 0.91
CA GLU A 214 21.38 5.02 -0.41
C GLU A 214 20.65 5.77 -1.53
N MET A 215 19.32 5.84 -1.47
CA MET A 215 18.52 6.57 -2.44
C MET A 215 18.85 8.07 -2.43
N GLU A 216 18.95 8.68 -1.26
CA GLU A 216 19.30 10.10 -1.12
C GLU A 216 20.68 10.42 -1.69
N ARG A 217 21.67 9.51 -1.55
CA ARG A 217 23.00 9.70 -2.15
C ARG A 217 22.93 9.74 -3.68
N LEU A 218 22.02 9.00 -4.31
CA LEU A 218 21.79 9.07 -5.75
C LEU A 218 21.08 10.37 -6.17
N LEU A 219 20.20 10.90 -5.31
CA LEU A 219 19.38 12.07 -5.60
C LEU A 219 20.09 13.42 -5.39
N ARG A 220 21.27 13.41 -4.73
CA ARG A 220 22.17 14.56 -4.55
C ARG A 220 22.99 14.82 -5.80
#